data_AF-A0A3N6H403-F1
#
_entry.id   AF-A0A3N6H403-F1
#
_cell.length_a   1.000
_cell.length_b   1.000
_cell.length_c   1.000
_cell.angle_alpha   90.00
_cell.angle_beta   90.00
_cell.angle_gamma   90.00
#
_symmetry.space_group_name_H-M   'P 1'
#
loop_
_entity.id
_entity.type
_entity.pdbx_description
1 polymer ?
#
loop_
_entity_poly.entity_id
_entity_poly.type
_entity_poly.pdbx_seq_one_letter_code
_entity_poly.pdbx_strand_id
1 'polypeptide(L)'
;MEALNSYGRPFHQRGREMVLGPLNPAEVGRMLGLDPAEAFDAALVTGGLPLICAEWPRGAGLWDFLDEALSDPVSALLVSAERSLAAEFPPQAQARTVLAAIGSGQRTFTNIARAAGGIGATPLQRALELLTDKRIIAAELPVSLRPSKDRRYRVADPYLRFWLHLLGPSMEEIERGRGDLTSARIRESWTSWRGRAVEPLIREALARILPDDQLPAAPAVGGYWTRTNDVEIDVIGADRAPVAKELFFLGSIKWLEQSPFDRHDLAALHRHWAALTDQPVPVVAVSRSGVDSPGLDATYGPGDLLTAWPL
;
A
#
# COMPACT_ATOMS: atom_id res chain seq x y z
N MET A 1 15.58 22.81 4.55
CA MET A 1 16.06 23.45 3.31
C MET A 1 15.12 24.52 2.78
N GLU A 2 13.81 24.44 2.98
CA GLU A 2 12.82 25.46 2.56
C GLU A 2 13.18 26.90 2.96
N ALA A 3 13.77 27.08 4.15
CA ALA A 3 14.23 28.40 4.61
C ALA A 3 15.27 29.06 3.68
N LEU A 4 16.07 28.29 2.93
CA LEU A 4 17.08 28.81 1.98
C LEU A 4 16.46 29.36 0.69
N ASN A 5 15.26 28.88 0.34
CA ASN A 5 14.46 29.30 -0.82
C ASN A 5 13.37 30.31 -0.44
N SER A 6 13.43 30.91 0.76
CA SER A 6 12.49 31.95 1.19
C SER A 6 12.84 33.32 0.58
N TYR A 7 11.80 34.13 0.31
CA TYR A 7 11.95 35.47 -0.26
C TYR A 7 12.88 36.34 0.62
N GLY A 8 13.90 36.96 -0.01
CA GLY A 8 14.90 37.76 0.69
C GLY A 8 16.18 37.00 1.10
N ARG A 9 16.32 35.71 0.77
CA ARG A 9 17.56 34.95 0.98
C ARG A 9 18.43 34.90 -0.29
N PRO A 10 19.77 34.80 -0.16
CA PRO A 10 20.69 34.80 -1.31
C PRO A 10 20.44 33.73 -2.38
N PHE A 11 19.77 32.62 -1.99
CA PHE A 11 19.51 31.47 -2.85
C PHE A 11 18.07 31.40 -3.36
N HIS A 12 17.23 32.37 -3.03
CA HIS A 12 15.87 32.48 -3.55
C HIS A 12 15.88 32.46 -5.08
N GLN A 13 15.13 31.54 -5.69
CA GLN A 13 15.06 31.31 -7.15
C GLN A 13 16.38 30.89 -7.81
N ARG A 14 17.43 30.58 -7.04
CA ARG A 14 18.73 30.10 -7.56
C ARG A 14 18.96 28.61 -7.32
N GLY A 15 18.24 28.02 -6.37
CA GLY A 15 18.28 26.57 -6.10
C GLY A 15 17.14 25.83 -6.78
N ARG A 16 17.46 24.72 -7.47
CA ARG A 16 16.47 23.72 -7.89
C ARG A 16 16.38 22.65 -6.81
N GLU A 17 15.21 22.48 -6.21
CA GLU A 17 14.96 21.41 -5.25
C GLU A 17 14.82 20.08 -6.00
N MET A 18 15.52 19.05 -5.51
CA MET A 18 15.36 17.68 -5.94
C MET A 18 14.82 16.88 -4.75
N VAL A 19 13.55 16.48 -4.83
CA VAL A 19 12.94 15.62 -3.81
C VAL A 19 13.35 14.19 -4.11
N LEU A 20 14.10 13.58 -3.19
CA LEU A 20 14.41 12.17 -3.24
C LEU A 20 13.32 11.40 -2.49
N GLY A 21 12.61 10.54 -3.21
CA GLY A 21 11.65 9.60 -2.63
C GLY A 21 12.34 8.34 -2.11
N PRO A 22 11.56 7.42 -1.49
CA PRO A 22 12.03 6.07 -1.22
C PRO A 22 12.33 5.32 -2.52
N LEU A 23 13.10 4.23 -2.41
CA LEU A 23 13.35 3.31 -3.52
C LEU A 23 12.02 2.69 -3.97
N ASN A 24 11.78 2.67 -5.28
CA ASN A 24 10.63 1.97 -5.84
C ASN A 24 10.86 0.44 -5.90
N PRO A 25 9.82 -0.39 -6.15
CA PRO A 25 9.99 -1.84 -6.20
C PRO A 25 11.09 -2.35 -7.13
N ALA A 26 11.29 -1.73 -8.31
CA ALA A 26 12.37 -2.13 -9.22
C ALA A 26 13.75 -1.79 -8.66
N GLU A 27 13.90 -0.64 -8.01
CA GLU A 27 15.14 -0.24 -7.35
C GLU A 27 15.46 -1.13 -6.15
N VAL A 28 14.46 -1.46 -5.32
CA VAL A 28 14.58 -2.42 -4.21
C VAL A 28 14.99 -3.79 -4.75
N GLY A 29 14.29 -4.31 -5.77
CA GLY A 29 14.62 -5.58 -6.40
C GLY A 29 16.04 -5.63 -6.95
N ARG A 30 16.49 -4.57 -7.63
CA ARG A 30 17.87 -4.47 -8.13
C ARG A 30 18.89 -4.41 -6.99
N MET A 31 18.64 -3.60 -5.97
CA MET A 31 19.56 -3.44 -4.83
C MET A 31 19.74 -4.76 -4.09
N LEU A 32 18.65 -5.50 -3.89
CA LEU A 32 18.63 -6.75 -3.14
C LEU A 32 18.87 -7.99 -4.00
N GLY A 33 18.89 -7.86 -5.33
CA GLY A 33 19.05 -9.01 -6.24
C GLY A 33 17.90 -10.00 -6.15
N LEU A 34 16.67 -9.49 -6.04
CA LEU A 34 15.45 -10.28 -5.88
C LEU A 34 14.68 -10.41 -7.20
N ASP A 35 13.98 -11.53 -7.33
CA ASP A 35 13.00 -11.74 -8.40
C ASP A 35 11.81 -10.77 -8.26
N PRO A 36 11.04 -10.51 -9.34
CA PRO A 36 10.05 -9.45 -9.34
C PRO A 36 8.99 -9.53 -8.23
N ALA A 37 8.54 -10.74 -7.89
CA ALA A 37 7.50 -10.90 -6.88
C ALA A 37 8.03 -10.62 -5.47
N GLU A 38 9.25 -11.08 -5.20
CA GLU A 38 10.01 -10.88 -3.98
C GLU A 38 10.41 -9.40 -3.83
N ALA A 39 10.65 -8.69 -4.93
CA ALA A 39 10.91 -7.25 -4.93
C ALA A 39 9.69 -6.44 -4.43
N PHE A 40 8.47 -6.82 -4.81
CA PHE A 40 7.25 -6.22 -4.24
C PHE A 40 7.12 -6.54 -2.74
N ASP A 41 7.36 -7.79 -2.34
CA ASP A 41 7.29 -8.20 -0.94
C ASP A 41 8.33 -7.44 -0.09
N ALA A 42 9.54 -7.27 -0.59
CA ALA A 42 10.57 -6.45 0.03
C ALA A 42 10.17 -4.97 0.10
N ALA A 43 9.61 -4.40 -0.98
CA ALA A 43 9.13 -3.02 -0.97
C ALA A 43 7.99 -2.79 0.03
N LEU A 44 7.14 -3.79 0.28
CA LEU A 44 6.10 -3.71 1.31
C LEU A 44 6.67 -3.69 2.73
N VAL A 45 7.76 -4.41 2.98
CA VAL A 45 8.42 -4.49 4.29
C VAL A 45 9.32 -3.28 4.53
N THR A 46 10.11 -2.88 3.55
CA THR A 46 11.10 -1.81 3.70
C THR A 46 10.57 -0.43 3.36
N GLY A 47 9.42 -0.35 2.66
CA GLY A 47 8.89 0.92 2.15
C GLY A 47 9.83 1.62 1.18
N GLY A 48 10.85 0.91 0.67
CA GLY A 48 11.93 1.51 -0.10
C GLY A 48 12.90 2.35 0.72
N LEU A 49 12.86 2.29 2.07
CA LEU A 49 13.76 3.05 2.91
C LEU A 49 15.20 2.50 2.76
N PRO A 50 16.18 3.28 2.25
CA PRO A 50 17.50 2.75 1.93
C PRO A 50 18.22 2.15 3.14
N LEU A 51 17.99 2.70 4.33
CA LEU A 51 18.60 2.19 5.56
C LEU A 51 18.17 0.75 5.87
N ILE A 52 16.88 0.43 5.71
CA ILE A 52 16.37 -0.93 5.93
C ILE A 52 16.82 -1.84 4.79
N CYS A 53 16.79 -1.36 3.55
CA CYS A 53 17.26 -2.13 2.40
C CYS A 53 18.75 -2.49 2.52
N ALA A 54 19.57 -1.63 3.13
CA ALA A 54 21.00 -1.88 3.31
C ALA A 54 21.31 -2.99 4.33
N GLU A 55 20.41 -3.24 5.28
CA GLU A 55 20.50 -4.36 6.23
C GLU A 55 19.97 -5.67 5.65
N TRP A 56 19.22 -5.64 4.54
CA TRP A 56 18.72 -6.84 3.89
C TRP A 56 19.84 -7.48 3.04
N PRO A 57 20.32 -8.69 3.38
CA PRO A 57 21.40 -9.31 2.64
C PRO A 57 20.99 -9.61 1.19
N ARG A 58 21.85 -9.27 0.23
CA ARG A 58 21.56 -9.48 -1.19
C ARG A 58 21.27 -10.96 -1.48
N GLY A 59 20.13 -11.22 -2.12
CA GLY A 59 19.64 -12.56 -2.47
C GLY A 59 18.98 -13.33 -1.32
N ALA A 60 18.93 -12.79 -0.11
CA ALA A 60 18.25 -13.42 1.01
C ALA A 60 16.72 -13.32 0.87
N GLY A 61 16.03 -14.39 1.25
CA GLY A 61 14.57 -14.42 1.25
C GLY A 61 13.98 -13.53 2.35
N LEU A 62 12.69 -13.23 2.22
CA LEU A 62 11.93 -12.45 3.20
C LEU A 62 12.09 -12.97 4.63
N TRP A 63 11.97 -14.29 4.81
CA TRP A 63 11.96 -14.89 6.14
C TRP A 63 13.33 -14.86 6.80
N ASP A 64 14.40 -15.06 6.03
CA ASP A 64 15.77 -14.96 6.53
C ASP A 64 16.05 -13.53 7.03
N PHE A 65 15.65 -12.52 6.23
CA PHE A 65 15.77 -11.12 6.61
C PHE A 65 14.97 -10.79 7.88
N LEU A 66 13.69 -11.22 7.95
CA LEU A 66 12.85 -10.92 9.11
C LEU A 66 13.37 -11.61 10.37
N ASP A 67 13.80 -12.87 10.29
CA ASP A 67 14.32 -13.60 11.45
C ASP A 67 15.60 -12.93 11.99
N GLU A 68 16.49 -12.47 11.10
CA GLU A 68 17.70 -11.73 11.48
C GLU A 68 17.36 -10.36 12.09
N ALA A 69 16.53 -9.57 11.41
CA ALA A 69 16.17 -8.22 11.84
C ALA A 69 15.38 -8.22 13.17
N LEU A 70 14.55 -9.24 13.42
CA LEU A 70 13.81 -9.39 14.68
C LEU A 70 14.65 -9.95 15.82
N SER A 71 15.82 -10.50 15.53
CA SER A 71 16.78 -10.96 16.54
C SER A 71 17.67 -9.84 17.07
N ASP A 72 17.74 -8.70 16.37
CA ASP A 72 18.47 -7.51 16.78
C ASP A 72 17.51 -6.35 17.12
N PRO A 73 17.32 -5.99 18.41
CA PRO A 73 16.42 -4.91 18.81
C PRO A 73 16.84 -3.53 18.31
N VAL A 74 18.07 -3.37 17.81
CA VAL A 74 18.54 -2.10 17.22
C VAL A 74 18.57 -2.09 15.70
N SER A 75 18.04 -3.13 15.04
CA SER A 75 17.94 -3.20 13.57
C SER A 75 17.17 -1.99 13.01
N ALA A 76 17.55 -1.54 11.82
CA ALA A 76 16.89 -0.44 11.15
C ALA A 76 15.39 -0.71 10.93
N LEU A 77 15.00 -1.97 10.70
CA LEU A 77 13.61 -2.37 10.54
C LEU A 77 12.76 -2.00 11.78
N LEU A 78 13.32 -2.13 12.97
CA LEU A 78 12.61 -1.85 14.22
C LEU A 78 12.67 -0.36 14.59
N VAL A 79 13.88 0.22 14.61
CA VAL A 79 14.09 1.55 15.19
C VAL A 79 13.71 2.69 14.26
N SER A 80 13.65 2.48 12.94
CA SER A 80 13.40 3.57 11.99
C SER A 80 12.00 4.17 12.16
N ALA A 81 10.96 3.33 12.22
CA ALA A 81 9.58 3.81 12.42
C ALA A 81 9.39 4.46 13.78
N GLU A 82 9.98 3.92 14.86
CA GLU A 82 9.89 4.53 16.18
C GLU A 82 10.47 5.94 16.21
N ARG A 83 11.66 6.11 15.63
CA ARG A 83 12.34 7.41 15.52
C ARG A 83 11.52 8.38 14.67
N SER A 84 11.02 7.94 13.52
CA SER A 84 10.17 8.76 12.65
C SER A 84 8.89 9.19 13.36
N LEU A 85 8.20 8.28 14.03
CA LEU A 85 6.97 8.57 14.77
C LEU A 85 7.22 9.51 15.95
N ALA A 86 8.32 9.32 16.69
CA ALA A 86 8.69 10.18 17.82
C ALA A 86 9.10 11.59 17.37
N ALA A 87 9.77 11.71 16.22
CA ALA A 87 10.15 12.99 15.64
C ALA A 87 8.94 13.77 15.11
N GLU A 88 7.96 13.06 14.53
CA GLU A 88 6.81 13.69 13.87
C GLU A 88 5.65 13.99 14.84
N PHE A 89 5.44 13.13 15.84
CA PHE A 89 4.29 13.21 16.75
C PHE A 89 4.68 13.06 18.22
N PRO A 90 4.37 14.05 19.06
CA PRO A 90 4.41 13.87 20.51
C PRO A 90 3.59 12.64 20.93
N PRO A 91 4.02 11.85 21.92
CA PRO A 91 3.31 10.63 22.33
C PRO A 91 1.83 10.85 22.70
N GLN A 92 1.49 12.03 23.21
CA GLN A 92 0.13 12.40 23.63
C GLN A 92 -0.71 13.00 22.48
N ALA A 93 -0.17 13.11 21.27
CA ALA A 93 -0.91 13.65 20.14
C ALA A 93 -2.02 12.68 19.72
N GLN A 94 -3.26 13.18 19.62
CA GLN A 94 -4.40 12.39 19.12
C GLN A 94 -4.12 11.79 17.74
N ALA A 95 -3.34 12.48 16.89
CA ALA A 95 -2.91 11.97 15.61
C ALA A 95 -2.14 10.64 15.71
N ARG A 96 -1.34 10.44 16.77
CA ARG A 96 -0.61 9.19 17.01
C ARG A 96 -1.56 8.03 17.33
N THR A 97 -2.57 8.28 18.17
CA THR A 97 -3.61 7.28 18.48
C THR A 97 -4.43 6.92 17.25
N VAL A 98 -4.82 7.91 16.44
CA VAL A 98 -5.57 7.69 15.19
C VAL A 98 -4.71 6.95 14.16
N LEU A 99 -3.42 7.27 14.05
CA LEU A 99 -2.49 6.59 13.17
C LEU A 99 -2.31 5.11 13.58
N ALA A 100 -2.17 4.82 14.88
CA ALA A 100 -2.10 3.44 15.38
C ALA A 100 -3.39 2.66 15.09
N ALA A 101 -4.56 3.29 15.25
CA ALA A 101 -5.84 2.68 14.87
C ALA A 101 -5.91 2.32 13.38
N ILE A 102 -5.45 3.22 12.50
CA ILE A 102 -5.37 2.93 11.05
C ILE A 102 -4.35 1.82 10.77
N GLY A 103 -3.18 1.88 11.40
CA GLY A 103 -2.11 0.87 11.26
C GLY A 103 -2.53 -0.53 11.71
N SER A 104 -3.40 -0.64 12.70
CA SER A 104 -4.02 -1.92 13.10
C SER A 104 -4.97 -2.53 12.05
N GLY A 105 -5.22 -1.82 10.94
CA GLY A 105 -6.05 -2.28 9.83
C GLY A 105 -7.46 -1.66 9.78
N GLN A 106 -7.78 -0.69 10.64
CA GLN A 106 -9.06 0.01 10.58
C GLN A 106 -9.08 1.03 9.45
N ARG A 107 -10.05 0.91 8.54
CA ARG A 107 -10.12 1.74 7.31
C ARG A 107 -11.28 2.72 7.29
N THR A 108 -12.32 2.54 8.11
CA THR A 108 -13.53 3.39 8.09
C THR A 108 -13.54 4.36 9.26
N PHE A 109 -14.13 5.54 9.08
CA PHE A 109 -14.21 6.57 10.12
C PHE A 109 -14.74 6.03 11.46
N THR A 110 -15.84 5.26 11.43
CA THR A 110 -16.46 4.68 12.62
C THR A 110 -15.56 3.65 13.31
N ASN A 111 -14.89 2.78 12.55
CA ASN A 111 -14.02 1.76 13.13
C ASN A 111 -12.74 2.37 13.69
N ILE A 112 -12.18 3.38 13.02
CA ILE A 112 -11.03 4.14 13.50
C ILE A 112 -11.40 4.87 14.79
N ALA A 113 -12.57 5.52 14.85
CA ALA A 113 -13.05 6.19 16.07
C ALA A 113 -13.10 5.23 17.26
N ARG A 114 -13.67 4.02 17.04
CA ARG A 114 -13.78 2.98 18.06
C ARG A 114 -12.40 2.49 18.51
N ALA A 115 -11.52 2.15 17.57
CA ALA A 115 -10.18 1.65 17.88
C ALA A 115 -9.28 2.73 18.53
N ALA A 116 -9.50 4.00 18.22
CA ALA A 116 -8.81 5.13 18.85
C ALA A 116 -9.43 5.54 20.22
N GLY A 117 -10.07 4.61 20.93
CA GLY A 117 -10.61 4.85 22.27
C GLY A 117 -11.95 5.61 22.31
N GLY A 118 -12.75 5.55 21.25
CA GLY A 118 -14.06 6.21 21.19
C GLY A 118 -13.98 7.73 21.02
N ILE A 119 -12.95 8.21 20.30
CA ILE A 119 -12.77 9.63 20.01
C ILE A 119 -14.00 10.23 19.30
N GLY A 120 -14.40 11.44 19.71
CA GLY A 120 -15.51 12.15 19.08
C GLY A 120 -15.23 12.52 17.62
N ALA A 121 -16.30 12.80 16.85
CA ALA A 121 -16.20 13.04 15.41
C ALA A 121 -15.30 14.22 15.03
N THR A 122 -15.46 15.39 15.67
CA THR A 122 -14.66 16.59 15.35
C THR A 122 -13.16 16.45 15.67
N PRO A 123 -12.76 15.92 16.85
CA PRO A 123 -11.35 15.62 17.10
C PRO A 123 -10.77 14.58 16.11
N LEU A 124 -11.52 13.53 15.78
CA LEU A 124 -11.09 12.54 14.80
C LEU A 124 -10.89 13.15 13.41
N GLN A 125 -11.83 13.96 12.95
CA GLN A 125 -11.73 14.63 11.65
C GLN A 125 -10.46 15.49 11.57
N ARG A 126 -10.18 16.31 12.59
CA ARG A 126 -8.95 17.12 12.64
C ARG A 126 -7.67 16.27 12.62
N ALA A 127 -7.67 15.13 13.31
CA ALA A 127 -6.54 14.21 13.29
C ALA A 127 -6.33 13.57 11.91
N LEU A 128 -7.42 13.13 11.25
CA LEU A 128 -7.37 12.57 9.90
C LEU A 128 -6.92 13.62 8.86
N GLU A 129 -7.40 14.85 8.97
CA GLU A 129 -6.96 15.98 8.12
C GLU A 129 -5.46 16.23 8.31
N LEU A 130 -4.99 16.38 9.55
CA LEU A 130 -3.56 16.57 9.85
C LEU A 130 -2.68 15.44 9.27
N LEU A 131 -3.10 14.17 9.45
CA LEU A 131 -2.36 13.02 8.93
C LEU A 131 -2.37 12.95 7.40
N THR A 132 -3.46 13.38 6.77
CA THR A 132 -3.60 13.42 5.30
C THR A 132 -2.74 14.54 4.72
N ASP A 133 -2.76 15.73 5.34
CA ASP A 133 -1.96 16.89 4.91
C ASP A 133 -0.46 16.61 5.02
N LYS A 134 -0.05 15.88 6.06
CA LYS A 134 1.32 15.37 6.23
C LYS A 134 1.68 14.20 5.31
N ARG A 135 0.73 13.71 4.49
CA ARG A 135 0.88 12.57 3.57
C ARG A 135 1.26 11.26 4.27
N ILE A 136 0.92 11.12 5.55
CA ILE A 136 1.19 9.91 6.34
C ILE A 136 0.08 8.89 6.14
N ILE A 137 -1.15 9.36 5.90
CA ILE A 137 -2.27 8.51 5.49
C ILE A 137 -2.80 8.96 4.13
N ALA A 138 -3.36 8.01 3.39
CA ALA A 138 -4.19 8.27 2.24
C ALA A 138 -5.67 8.15 2.63
N ALA A 139 -6.49 9.08 2.14
CA ALA A 139 -7.93 9.09 2.29
C ALA A 139 -8.57 8.85 0.92
N GLU A 140 -8.99 7.62 0.66
CA GLU A 140 -9.40 7.15 -0.65
C GLU A 140 -10.93 7.07 -0.73
N LEU A 141 -11.48 7.52 -1.85
CA LEU A 141 -12.87 7.30 -2.22
C LEU A 141 -12.90 6.26 -3.35
N PRO A 142 -13.96 5.43 -3.43
CA PRO A 142 -14.08 4.47 -4.50
C PRO A 142 -14.20 5.20 -5.85
N VAL A 143 -13.60 4.63 -6.90
CA VAL A 143 -13.77 5.11 -8.27
C VAL A 143 -15.10 4.60 -8.79
N SER A 144 -16.03 5.49 -9.10
CA SER A 144 -17.37 5.11 -9.53
C SER A 144 -18.03 6.13 -10.46
N LEU A 145 -19.03 5.69 -11.23
CA LEU A 145 -19.85 6.55 -12.08
C LEU A 145 -20.78 7.49 -11.29
N ARG A 146 -20.91 7.28 -9.98
CA ARG A 146 -21.75 8.07 -9.06
C ARG A 146 -20.93 8.54 -7.87
N PRO A 147 -21.25 9.69 -7.27
CA PRO A 147 -20.60 10.13 -6.04
C PRO A 147 -20.80 9.12 -4.90
N SER A 148 -19.72 8.84 -4.16
CA SER A 148 -19.74 8.03 -2.94
C SER A 148 -19.18 8.81 -1.76
N LYS A 149 -19.64 8.47 -0.55
CA LYS A 149 -19.11 8.98 0.73
C LYS A 149 -18.32 7.93 1.49
N ASP A 150 -18.13 6.74 0.91
CA ASP A 150 -17.52 5.58 1.57
C ASP A 150 -16.00 5.71 1.58
N ARG A 151 -15.49 6.70 2.32
CA ARG A 151 -14.06 6.97 2.42
C ARG A 151 -13.36 5.87 3.23
N ARG A 152 -12.27 5.34 2.67
CA ARG A 152 -11.35 4.43 3.36
C ARG A 152 -10.02 5.14 3.63
N TYR A 153 -9.44 4.90 4.79
CA TYR A 153 -8.15 5.43 5.21
C TYR A 153 -7.12 4.30 5.26
N ARG A 154 -5.87 4.62 4.88
CA ARG A 154 -4.73 3.71 5.03
C ARG A 154 -3.47 4.49 5.34
N VAL A 155 -2.51 3.87 6.01
CA VAL A 155 -1.14 4.40 6.07
C VAL A 155 -0.57 4.41 4.65
N ALA A 156 0.01 5.54 4.25
CA ALA A 156 0.48 5.77 2.90
C ALA A 156 1.78 5.03 2.60
N ASP A 157 2.72 5.09 3.56
CA ASP A 157 4.02 4.43 3.50
C ASP A 157 3.91 2.91 3.78
N PRO A 158 4.38 2.03 2.88
CA PRO A 158 4.28 0.59 3.07
C PRO A 158 5.02 0.08 4.32
N TYR A 159 6.22 0.60 4.60
CA TYR A 159 6.98 0.20 5.78
C TYR A 159 6.27 0.59 7.07
N LEU A 160 5.80 1.82 7.19
CA LEU A 160 5.07 2.27 8.37
C LEU A 160 3.78 1.48 8.56
N ARG A 161 3.12 1.08 7.46
CA ARG A 161 1.96 0.18 7.50
C ARG A 161 2.34 -1.22 8.01
N PHE A 162 3.45 -1.79 7.54
CA PHE A 162 4.00 -3.06 8.02
C PHE A 162 4.34 -2.97 9.51
N TRP A 163 5.11 -1.95 9.89
CA TRP A 163 5.57 -1.73 11.24
C TRP A 163 4.40 -1.55 12.21
N LEU A 164 3.45 -0.63 11.94
CA LEU A 164 2.31 -0.39 12.84
C LEU A 164 1.39 -1.60 12.99
N HIS A 165 1.32 -2.47 11.99
CA HIS A 165 0.43 -3.63 12.00
C HIS A 165 1.08 -4.84 12.68
N LEU A 166 2.34 -5.12 12.37
CA LEU A 166 2.99 -6.40 12.68
C LEU A 166 4.11 -6.28 13.73
N LEU A 167 4.79 -5.13 13.80
CA LEU A 167 5.95 -4.94 14.68
C LEU A 167 5.63 -4.13 15.93
N GLY A 168 4.99 -2.97 15.77
CA GLY A 168 4.64 -2.05 16.84
C GLY A 168 3.95 -2.72 18.04
N PRO A 169 2.92 -3.56 17.84
CA PRO A 169 2.26 -4.29 18.94
C PRO A 169 3.15 -5.31 19.65
N SER A 170 4.28 -5.71 19.06
CA SER A 170 5.17 -6.76 19.55
C SER A 170 6.55 -6.23 19.98
N MET A 171 6.75 -4.90 20.01
CA MET A 171 8.06 -4.31 20.35
C MET A 171 8.59 -4.78 21.71
N GLU A 172 7.77 -4.79 22.76
CA GLU A 172 8.21 -5.28 24.08
C GLU A 172 8.64 -6.76 24.07
N GLU A 173 8.04 -7.58 23.20
CA GLU A 173 8.40 -9.00 23.05
C GLU A 173 9.75 -9.13 22.32
N ILE A 174 9.95 -8.35 21.26
CA ILE A 174 11.18 -8.30 20.50
C ILE A 174 12.35 -7.80 21.37
N GLU A 175 12.15 -6.73 22.14
CA GLU A 175 13.15 -6.18 23.07
C GLU A 175 13.56 -7.18 24.18
N ARG A 176 12.69 -8.13 24.53
CA ARG A 176 12.99 -9.23 25.45
C ARG A 176 13.71 -10.40 24.78
N GLY A 177 14.14 -10.25 23.53
CA GLY A 177 14.83 -11.27 22.75
C GLY A 177 13.90 -12.38 22.25
N ARG A 178 12.58 -12.12 22.15
CA ARG A 178 11.57 -13.08 21.68
C ARG A 178 11.01 -12.75 20.30
N GLY A 179 11.86 -12.21 19.43
CA GLY A 179 11.51 -11.95 18.02
C GLY A 179 11.05 -13.19 17.26
N ASP A 180 11.44 -14.39 17.70
CA ASP A 180 10.98 -15.68 17.18
C ASP A 180 9.45 -15.81 17.23
N LEU A 181 8.83 -15.40 18.33
CA LEU A 181 7.38 -15.44 18.50
C LEU A 181 6.66 -14.46 17.59
N THR A 182 7.25 -13.28 17.40
CA THR A 182 6.72 -12.29 16.47
C THR A 182 6.83 -12.79 15.02
N SER A 183 7.98 -13.35 14.62
CA SER A 183 8.17 -13.95 13.29
C SER A 183 7.13 -15.04 13.00
N ALA A 184 6.89 -15.95 13.94
CA ALA A 184 5.86 -16.98 13.80
C ALA A 184 4.45 -16.38 13.55
N ARG A 185 4.10 -15.34 14.31
CA ARG A 185 2.80 -14.65 14.17
C ARG A 185 2.67 -13.89 12.84
N ILE A 186 3.77 -13.33 12.35
CA ILE A 186 3.83 -12.69 11.03
C ILE A 186 3.58 -13.73 9.94
N ARG A 187 4.25 -14.90 10.00
CA ARG A 187 4.07 -15.99 9.03
C ARG A 187 2.61 -16.44 8.91
N GLU A 188 1.91 -16.57 10.03
CA GLU A 188 0.49 -16.97 10.06
C GLU A 188 -0.44 -15.97 9.36
N SER A 189 -0.14 -14.67 9.46
CA SER A 189 -1.00 -13.60 8.94
C SER A 189 -0.55 -13.04 7.58
N TRP A 190 0.68 -13.35 7.17
CA TRP A 190 1.37 -12.77 6.02
C TRP A 190 0.54 -12.78 4.74
N THR A 191 0.01 -13.94 4.35
CA THR A 191 -0.76 -14.09 3.11
C THR A 191 -1.95 -13.12 3.06
N SER A 192 -2.69 -13.01 4.16
CA SER A 192 -3.89 -12.15 4.26
C SER A 192 -3.55 -10.66 4.35
N TRP A 193 -2.42 -10.33 4.97
CA TRP A 193 -1.93 -8.96 5.10
C TRP A 193 -1.35 -8.48 3.77
N ARG A 194 -0.45 -9.28 3.17
CA ARG A 194 0.24 -9.02 1.90
C ARG A 194 -0.74 -8.74 0.77
N GLY A 195 -1.77 -9.58 0.63
CA GLY A 195 -2.79 -9.42 -0.41
C GLY A 195 -3.45 -8.04 -0.42
N ARG A 196 -3.67 -7.44 0.76
CA ARG A 196 -4.24 -6.09 0.92
C ARG A 196 -3.20 -4.98 0.98
N ALA A 197 -1.97 -5.32 1.36
CA ALA A 197 -0.86 -4.39 1.46
C ALA A 197 -0.33 -4.00 0.08
N VAL A 198 -0.35 -4.95 -0.87
CA VAL A 198 0.19 -4.79 -2.23
C VAL A 198 -0.71 -3.97 -3.17
N GLU A 199 -2.03 -3.92 -2.93
CA GLU A 199 -2.98 -3.29 -3.86
C GLU A 199 -2.59 -1.86 -4.28
N PRO A 200 -2.17 -0.95 -3.37
CA PRO A 200 -1.79 0.40 -3.76
C PRO A 200 -0.59 0.41 -4.71
N LEU A 201 0.43 -0.43 -4.47
CA LEU A 201 1.61 -0.52 -5.33
C LEU A 201 1.26 -1.08 -6.71
N ILE A 202 0.33 -2.05 -6.78
CA ILE A 202 -0.16 -2.59 -8.06
C ILE A 202 -0.91 -1.52 -8.84
N ARG A 203 -1.83 -0.79 -8.20
CA ARG A 203 -2.54 0.32 -8.85
C ARG A 203 -1.58 1.40 -9.35
N GLU A 204 -0.53 1.68 -8.57
CA GLU A 204 0.52 2.63 -8.94
C GLU A 204 1.35 2.14 -10.13
N ALA A 205 1.70 0.85 -10.18
CA ALA A 205 2.37 0.24 -11.31
C ALA A 205 1.50 0.30 -12.58
N LEU A 206 0.23 -0.10 -12.49
CA LEU A 206 -0.73 -0.01 -13.59
C LEU A 206 -0.88 1.43 -14.09
N ALA A 207 -1.00 2.41 -13.19
CA ALA A 207 -1.08 3.82 -13.58
C ALA A 207 0.18 4.35 -14.30
N ARG A 208 1.33 3.69 -14.14
CA ARG A 208 2.59 4.06 -14.81
C ARG A 208 2.80 3.36 -16.15
N ILE A 209 2.38 2.09 -16.28
CA ILE A 209 2.61 1.32 -17.51
C ILE A 209 1.56 1.62 -18.59
N LEU A 210 0.36 2.03 -18.20
CA LEU A 210 -0.73 2.27 -19.15
C LEU A 210 -0.55 3.60 -19.92
N PRO A 211 -0.89 3.66 -21.22
CA PRO A 211 -1.44 2.56 -22.05
C PRO A 211 -0.38 1.51 -22.44
N ASP A 212 -0.84 0.28 -22.64
CA ASP A 212 -0.04 -0.80 -23.24
C ASP A 212 -0.78 -1.47 -24.42
N ASP A 213 -0.37 -2.67 -24.81
CA ASP A 213 -0.97 -3.44 -25.90
C ASP A 213 -2.30 -4.10 -25.53
N GLN A 214 -2.57 -4.28 -24.23
CA GLN A 214 -3.77 -4.94 -23.71
C GLN A 214 -4.85 -3.94 -23.28
N LEU A 215 -4.46 -2.79 -22.71
CA LEU A 215 -5.36 -1.83 -22.08
C LEU A 215 -5.11 -0.38 -22.51
N PRO A 216 -6.18 0.44 -22.57
CA PRO A 216 -6.08 1.85 -22.91
C PRO A 216 -5.46 2.67 -21.78
N ALA A 217 -5.11 3.91 -22.09
CA ALA A 217 -4.64 4.87 -21.10
C ALA A 217 -5.76 5.15 -20.09
N ALA A 218 -5.44 5.06 -18.79
CA ALA A 218 -6.37 5.37 -17.71
C ALA A 218 -5.80 6.49 -16.83
N PRO A 219 -6.26 7.75 -16.99
CA PRO A 219 -5.82 8.86 -16.16
C PRO A 219 -6.08 8.66 -14.67
N ALA A 220 -7.03 7.79 -14.31
CA ALA A 220 -7.25 7.37 -12.94
C ALA A 220 -7.29 5.83 -12.83
N VAL A 221 -6.48 5.31 -11.90
CA VAL A 221 -6.51 3.91 -11.48
C VAL A 221 -6.79 3.86 -9.97
N GLY A 222 -7.85 3.16 -9.56
CA GLY A 222 -8.26 3.06 -8.16
C GLY A 222 -8.99 1.76 -7.84
N GLY A 223 -9.60 1.67 -6.67
CA GLY A 223 -10.49 0.56 -6.32
C GLY A 223 -11.94 1.03 -6.19
N TYR A 224 -12.87 0.09 -6.12
CA TYR A 224 -14.28 0.35 -5.80
C TYR A 224 -14.74 -0.52 -4.65
N TRP A 225 -15.58 0.05 -3.80
CA TRP A 225 -16.22 -0.66 -2.71
C TRP A 225 -17.50 0.06 -2.28
N THR A 226 -18.39 -0.70 -1.64
CA THR A 226 -19.59 -0.17 -0.98
C THR A 226 -19.38 -0.09 0.53
N ARG A 227 -20.22 0.69 1.23
CA ARG A 227 -20.24 0.77 2.69
C ARG A 227 -20.33 -0.59 3.40
N THR A 228 -21.07 -1.53 2.82
CA THR A 228 -21.32 -2.87 3.35
C THR A 228 -20.23 -3.89 3.00
N ASN A 229 -19.30 -3.53 2.11
CA ASN A 229 -18.28 -4.43 1.55
C ASN A 229 -18.85 -5.69 0.88
N ASP A 230 -20.11 -5.65 0.43
CA ASP A 230 -20.73 -6.70 -0.36
C ASP A 230 -20.26 -6.70 -1.82
N VAL A 231 -19.77 -5.54 -2.30
CA VAL A 231 -19.14 -5.38 -3.60
C VAL A 231 -17.79 -4.71 -3.40
N GLU A 232 -16.73 -5.34 -3.89
CA GLU A 232 -15.37 -4.81 -3.88
C GLU A 232 -14.65 -5.19 -5.19
N ILE A 233 -14.07 -4.19 -5.85
CA ILE A 233 -13.29 -4.36 -7.08
C ILE A 233 -11.92 -3.75 -6.81
N ASP A 234 -10.87 -4.55 -6.94
CA ASP A 234 -9.53 -4.16 -6.54
C ASP A 234 -8.94 -3.10 -7.47
N VAL A 235 -9.25 -3.16 -8.77
CA VAL A 235 -8.72 -2.24 -9.77
C VAL A 235 -9.83 -1.74 -10.68
N ILE A 236 -9.88 -0.43 -10.89
CA ILE A 236 -10.71 0.25 -11.88
C ILE A 236 -9.85 1.28 -12.60
N GLY A 237 -9.82 1.20 -13.93
CA GLY A 237 -9.33 2.26 -14.80
C GLY A 237 -10.47 3.15 -15.26
N ALA A 238 -10.30 4.47 -15.21
CA ALA A 238 -11.33 5.44 -15.58
C ALA A 238 -10.74 6.74 -16.13
N ASP A 239 -11.62 7.55 -16.74
CA ASP A 239 -11.27 8.89 -17.26
C ASP A 239 -10.81 9.84 -16.14
N ARG A 240 -11.38 9.68 -14.94
CA ARG A 240 -11.06 10.48 -13.73
C ARG A 240 -11.55 9.80 -12.47
N ALA A 241 -11.01 10.22 -11.33
CA ALA A 241 -11.43 9.81 -10.00
C ALA A 241 -11.75 11.03 -9.11
N PRO A 242 -12.58 10.87 -8.05
CA PRO A 242 -13.28 9.63 -7.67
C PRO A 242 -14.59 9.41 -8.44
N VAL A 243 -15.14 10.45 -9.08
CA VAL A 243 -16.40 10.36 -9.85
C VAL A 243 -16.10 10.34 -11.35
N ALA A 244 -16.03 9.14 -11.90
CA ALA A 244 -15.78 8.87 -13.31
C ALA A 244 -16.97 9.28 -14.18
N LYS A 245 -16.72 9.64 -15.45
CA LYS A 245 -17.76 9.65 -16.50
C LYS A 245 -17.81 8.31 -17.21
N GLU A 246 -16.66 7.67 -17.36
CA GLU A 246 -16.50 6.45 -18.13
C GLU A 246 -15.49 5.54 -17.43
N LEU A 247 -15.80 4.25 -17.39
CA LEU A 247 -14.89 3.22 -16.90
C LEU A 247 -14.23 2.56 -18.11
N PHE A 248 -12.93 2.34 -18.05
CA PHE A 248 -12.16 1.77 -19.14
C PHE A 248 -11.84 0.30 -18.94
N PHE A 249 -11.69 -0.14 -17.69
CA PHE A 249 -11.50 -1.54 -17.33
C PHE A 249 -11.74 -1.75 -15.84
N LEU A 250 -11.90 -3.00 -15.44
CA LEU A 250 -12.02 -3.41 -14.05
C LEU A 250 -11.29 -4.73 -13.83
N GLY A 251 -10.81 -4.93 -12.61
CA GLY A 251 -9.96 -6.07 -12.31
C GLY A 251 -9.89 -6.45 -10.86
N SER A 252 -9.32 -7.63 -10.64
CA SER A 252 -9.07 -8.18 -9.32
C SER A 252 -7.60 -8.56 -9.14
N ILE A 253 -7.13 -8.46 -7.91
CA ILE A 253 -5.75 -8.73 -7.50
C ILE A 253 -5.70 -10.02 -6.70
N LYS A 254 -4.95 -10.99 -7.20
CA LYS A 254 -4.67 -12.27 -6.54
C LYS A 254 -3.19 -12.41 -6.21
N TRP A 255 -2.80 -11.95 -5.02
CA TRP A 255 -1.39 -11.97 -4.60
C TRP A 255 -1.01 -13.17 -3.71
N LEU A 256 -1.38 -14.37 -4.16
CA LEU A 256 -1.08 -15.64 -3.48
C LEU A 256 0.14 -16.32 -4.09
N GLU A 257 0.94 -16.98 -3.25
CA GLU A 257 2.19 -17.63 -3.66
C GLU A 257 1.97 -18.94 -4.42
N GLN A 258 0.98 -19.73 -4.00
CA GLN A 258 0.75 -21.10 -4.49
C GLN A 258 -0.61 -21.29 -5.17
N SER A 259 -1.31 -20.19 -5.50
CA SER A 259 -2.67 -20.27 -6.02
C SER A 259 -2.88 -19.20 -7.10
N PRO A 260 -2.96 -19.60 -8.38
CA PRO A 260 -3.20 -18.67 -9.46
C PRO A 260 -4.60 -18.06 -9.36
N PHE A 261 -4.82 -17.00 -10.15
CA PHE A 261 -6.17 -16.47 -10.37
C PHE A 261 -6.97 -17.48 -11.20
N ASP A 262 -8.12 -17.92 -10.70
CA ASP A 262 -8.91 -18.99 -11.32
C ASP A 262 -10.31 -18.57 -11.79
N ARG A 263 -11.06 -19.51 -12.36
CA ARG A 263 -12.44 -19.29 -12.80
C ARG A 263 -13.41 -18.85 -11.70
N HIS A 264 -13.16 -19.20 -10.44
CA HIS A 264 -14.00 -18.78 -9.32
C HIS A 264 -13.76 -17.31 -8.99
N ASP A 265 -12.50 -16.88 -9.06
CA ASP A 265 -12.11 -15.48 -8.93
C ASP A 265 -12.75 -14.64 -10.06
N LEU A 266 -12.68 -15.12 -11.31
CA LEU A 266 -13.34 -14.45 -12.45
C LEU A 266 -14.87 -14.36 -12.26
N ALA A 267 -15.51 -15.44 -11.82
CA ALA A 267 -16.94 -15.45 -11.55
C ALA A 267 -17.32 -14.49 -10.41
N ALA A 268 -16.46 -14.34 -9.39
CA ALA A 268 -16.67 -13.36 -8.32
C ALA A 268 -16.57 -11.92 -8.84
N LEU A 269 -15.56 -11.62 -9.66
CA LEU A 269 -15.39 -10.32 -10.29
C LEU A 269 -16.59 -9.94 -11.17
N HIS A 270 -17.11 -10.87 -11.98
CA HIS A 270 -18.31 -10.62 -12.79
C HIS A 270 -19.56 -10.32 -11.93
N ARG A 271 -19.73 -10.96 -10.78
CA ARG A 271 -20.83 -10.64 -9.85
C ARG A 271 -20.70 -9.22 -9.30
N HIS A 272 -19.49 -8.80 -8.95
CA HIS A 272 -19.24 -7.45 -8.43
C HIS A 272 -19.41 -6.38 -9.52
N TRP A 273 -18.97 -6.68 -10.74
CA TRP A 273 -19.14 -5.79 -11.89
C TRP A 273 -20.61 -5.54 -12.21
N ALA A 274 -21.45 -6.57 -12.24
CA ALA A 274 -22.89 -6.44 -12.51
C ALA A 274 -23.62 -5.52 -11.52
N ALA A 275 -23.06 -5.28 -10.33
CA ALA A 275 -23.59 -4.33 -9.35
C ALA A 275 -23.14 -2.87 -9.62
N LEU A 276 -22.08 -2.65 -10.40
CA LEU A 276 -21.49 -1.34 -10.67
C LEU A 276 -22.01 -0.72 -11.98
N THR A 277 -22.07 -1.49 -13.07
CA THR A 277 -22.50 -1.01 -14.39
C THR A 277 -22.96 -2.16 -15.30
N ASP A 278 -23.90 -1.87 -16.19
CA ASP A 278 -24.38 -2.81 -17.22
C ASP A 278 -23.55 -2.73 -18.52
N GLN A 279 -22.60 -1.79 -18.61
CA GLN A 279 -21.76 -1.62 -19.80
C GLN A 279 -20.55 -2.58 -19.78
N PRO A 280 -20.28 -3.29 -20.89
CA PRO A 280 -19.09 -4.13 -21.03
C PRO A 280 -17.83 -3.28 -21.00
N VAL A 281 -16.90 -3.66 -20.15
CA VAL A 281 -15.56 -3.10 -20.05
C VAL A 281 -14.55 -4.25 -19.91
N PRO A 282 -13.32 -4.10 -20.44
CA PRO A 282 -12.26 -5.08 -20.27
C PRO A 282 -12.07 -5.56 -18.83
N VAL A 283 -11.91 -6.87 -18.67
CA VAL A 283 -11.72 -7.56 -17.40
C VAL A 283 -10.25 -7.94 -17.23
N VAL A 284 -9.67 -7.51 -16.11
CA VAL A 284 -8.24 -7.61 -15.83
C VAL A 284 -7.98 -8.50 -14.62
N ALA A 285 -7.00 -9.39 -14.72
CA ALA A 285 -6.47 -10.10 -13.57
C ALA A 285 -5.02 -9.71 -13.31
N VAL A 286 -4.73 -9.34 -12.07
CA VAL A 286 -3.35 -9.20 -11.59
C VAL A 286 -3.07 -10.39 -10.68
N SER A 287 -2.06 -11.18 -11.00
CA SER A 287 -1.75 -12.38 -10.23
C SER A 287 -0.28 -12.56 -9.96
N ARG A 288 0.06 -12.88 -8.70
CA ARG A 288 1.43 -13.21 -8.31
C ARG A 288 1.91 -14.54 -8.89
N SER A 289 1.03 -15.54 -8.96
CA SER A 289 1.37 -16.93 -9.31
C SER A 289 0.75 -17.40 -10.63
N GLY A 290 0.38 -16.43 -11.50
CA GLY A 290 -0.18 -16.69 -12.82
C GLY A 290 -1.70 -16.83 -12.83
N VAL A 291 -2.25 -17.15 -13.99
CA VAL A 291 -3.68 -17.16 -14.27
C VAL A 291 -4.07 -18.50 -14.89
N ASP A 292 -5.11 -19.14 -14.35
CA ASP A 292 -5.73 -20.37 -14.84
C ASP A 292 -7.23 -20.15 -15.08
N SER A 293 -7.54 -19.18 -15.94
CA SER A 293 -8.91 -18.90 -16.38
C SER A 293 -8.91 -18.31 -17.78
N PRO A 294 -9.68 -18.86 -18.73
CA PRO A 294 -9.99 -18.16 -19.97
C PRO A 294 -10.96 -16.99 -19.71
N GLY A 295 -11.04 -16.05 -20.64
CA GLY A 295 -12.04 -14.96 -20.63
C GLY A 295 -11.61 -13.67 -19.93
N LEU A 296 -10.31 -13.47 -19.73
CA LEU A 296 -9.72 -12.20 -19.31
C LEU A 296 -9.24 -11.44 -20.55
N ASP A 297 -9.43 -10.12 -20.54
CA ASP A 297 -8.96 -9.23 -21.62
C ASP A 297 -7.51 -8.81 -21.42
N ALA A 298 -7.06 -8.73 -20.16
CA ALA A 298 -5.67 -8.43 -19.82
C ALA A 298 -5.20 -9.16 -18.57
N THR A 299 -3.91 -9.49 -18.53
CA THR A 299 -3.28 -10.13 -17.36
C THR A 299 -1.93 -9.51 -17.04
N TYR A 300 -1.65 -9.32 -15.76
CA TYR A 300 -0.38 -8.78 -15.29
C TYR A 300 0.22 -9.65 -14.18
N GLY A 301 1.46 -10.07 -14.39
CA GLY A 301 2.31 -10.69 -13.38
C GLY A 301 3.26 -9.70 -12.71
N PRO A 302 4.03 -10.16 -11.70
CA PRO A 302 5.01 -9.31 -11.02
C PRO A 302 6.07 -8.73 -11.97
N GLY A 303 6.50 -9.49 -12.97
CA GLY A 303 7.46 -9.05 -13.98
C GLY A 303 6.95 -7.85 -14.80
N ASP A 304 5.72 -7.94 -15.30
CA ASP A 304 5.08 -6.87 -16.08
C ASP A 304 4.94 -5.60 -15.23
N LEU A 305 4.48 -5.74 -13.99
CA LEU A 305 4.29 -4.61 -13.08
C LEU A 305 5.61 -3.94 -12.68
N LEU A 306 6.71 -4.69 -12.59
CA LEU A 306 8.02 -4.13 -12.24
C LEU A 306 8.56 -3.18 -13.32
N THR A 307 8.12 -3.36 -14.58
CA THR A 307 8.50 -2.47 -15.70
C THR A 307 7.98 -1.03 -15.54
N ALA A 308 7.04 -0.80 -14.61
CA ALA A 308 6.55 0.53 -14.24
C ALA A 308 7.66 1.50 -13.79
N TRP A 309 8.82 0.98 -13.40
CA TRP A 309 9.97 1.75 -12.95
C TRP A 309 11.22 1.34 -13.73
N PRO A 310 11.45 1.90 -14.94
CA PRO A 310 12.65 1.61 -15.71
C PRO A 310 13.89 2.10 -14.95
N LEU A 311 14.94 1.27 -14.93
CA LEU A 311 16.21 1.49 -14.23
C LEU A 311 17.28 2.13 -15.12
#